data_AF-A0A7C9FQF0-F1
#
_entry.id   AF-A0A7C9FQF0-F1
#
_cell.length_a   1.000
_cell.length_b   1.000
_cell.length_c   1.000
_cell.angle_alpha   90.00
_cell.angle_beta   90.00
_cell.angle_gamma   90.00
#
_symmetry.space_group_name_H-M   'P 1'
#
loop_
_entity.id
_entity.type
_entity.pdbx_description
1 polymer ?
#
loop_
_entity_poly.entity_id
_entity_poly.type
_entity_poly.pdbx_seq_one_letter_code
_entity_poly.pdbx_strand_id
1 'polypeptide(L)'
;HCLEDLERHHGIKCSNAVDLGQLAATIKKNDILRNYGLLDLAEKVCLASSDDDKWPSSSFSDGALSDWGATVLSKQQVEAATRTSFLCFYVGNHLLGGHLPPSISSYDQSYLRWA
;
A
#
# COMPACT_ATOMS: atom_id res chain seq x y z
N HIS A 1 6.51 13.25 9.90
CA HIS A 1 6.32 12.81 11.30
C HIS A 1 6.95 11.45 11.58
N CYS A 2 6.52 10.32 11.01
CA CYS A 2 7.05 9.01 11.42
C CYS A 2 8.57 8.82 11.25
N LEU A 3 9.18 9.31 10.15
CA LEU A 3 10.62 9.15 9.92
C LEU A 3 11.47 9.99 10.89
N GLU A 4 11.02 11.20 11.20
CA GLU A 4 11.69 12.10 12.15
C GLU A 4 11.62 11.54 13.57
N ASP A 5 10.48 10.96 13.96
CA ASP A 5 10.31 10.32 15.25
C ASP A 5 11.16 9.03 15.37
N LEU A 6 11.34 8.29 14.26
CA LEU A 6 12.21 7.11 14.20
C LEU A 6 13.68 7.47 14.46
N GLU A 7 14.17 8.53 13.82
CA GLU A 7 15.54 9.02 14.03
C GLU A 7 15.70 9.59 15.44
N ARG A 8 14.75 10.41 15.90
CA ARG A 8 14.82 11.09 17.20
C ARG A 8 14.80 10.13 18.38
N HIS A 9 13.91 9.14 18.39
CA HIS A 9 13.70 8.27 19.56
C HIS A 9 14.45 6.94 19.46
N HIS A 10 14.77 6.49 18.26
CA HIS A 10 15.39 5.17 18.04
C HIS A 10 16.74 5.24 17.32
N GLY A 11 17.17 6.43 16.86
CA GLY A 11 18.41 6.58 16.09
C GLY A 11 18.37 5.92 14.71
N ILE A 12 17.18 5.52 14.24
CA ILE A 12 17.02 4.81 12.98
C ILE A 12 16.82 5.84 11.86
N LYS A 13 17.78 5.90 10.94
CA LYS A 13 17.74 6.81 9.80
C LYS A 13 17.33 6.07 8.52
N CYS A 14 16.30 6.57 7.84
CA CYS A 14 15.85 6.06 6.55
C CYS A 14 16.24 7.01 5.41
N SER A 15 17.50 6.94 4.96
CA SER A 15 18.08 7.91 4.01
C SER A 15 17.44 7.89 2.61
N ASN A 16 16.86 6.75 2.20
CA ASN A 16 16.29 6.54 0.86
C ASN A 16 14.77 6.30 0.91
N ALA A 17 14.10 6.79 1.96
CA ALA A 17 12.65 6.70 2.03
C ALA A 17 12.00 7.59 0.97
N VAL A 18 10.97 7.07 0.31
CA VAL A 18 10.21 7.80 -0.70
C VAL A 18 8.76 7.83 -0.29
N ASP A 19 8.17 9.03 -0.29
CA ASP A 19 6.73 9.19 -0.16
C ASP A 19 6.05 8.90 -1.51
N LEU A 20 5.21 7.87 -1.55
CA LEU A 20 4.55 7.44 -2.78
C LEU A 20 3.55 8.48 -3.32
N GLY A 21 2.87 9.24 -2.46
CA GLY A 21 1.94 10.29 -2.88
C GLY A 21 2.68 11.45 -3.55
N GLN A 22 3.82 11.86 -2.98
CA GLN A 22 4.70 12.86 -3.56
C GLN A 22 5.31 12.37 -4.88
N LEU A 23 5.81 11.13 -4.91
CA LEU A 23 6.35 10.53 -6.14
C LEU A 23 5.28 10.48 -7.25
N ALA A 24 4.06 10.04 -6.92
CA ALA A 24 2.95 9.97 -7.86
C ALA A 24 2.59 11.36 -8.41
N ALA A 25 2.50 12.36 -7.55
CA ALA A 25 2.21 13.73 -7.95
C ALA A 25 3.27 14.28 -8.92
N THR A 26 4.55 14.01 -8.66
CA THR A 26 5.64 14.42 -9.55
C THR A 26 5.58 13.72 -10.90
N ILE A 27 5.42 12.39 -10.92
CA ILE A 27 5.47 11.60 -12.17
C ILE A 27 4.23 11.86 -13.04
N LYS A 28 3.03 11.90 -12.45
CA LYS A 28 1.77 12.13 -13.16
C LYS A 28 1.46 13.61 -13.38
N LYS A 29 2.29 14.53 -12.87
CA LYS A 29 2.09 15.99 -12.89
C LYS A 29 0.72 16.41 -12.35
N ASN A 30 0.30 15.79 -11.24
CA ASN A 30 -0.97 16.05 -10.60
C ASN A 30 -0.78 16.17 -9.09
N ASP A 31 -0.71 17.41 -8.60
CA ASP A 31 -0.41 17.70 -7.19
C ASP A 31 -1.48 17.22 -6.20
N ILE A 32 -2.70 16.96 -6.66
CA ILE A 32 -3.78 16.44 -5.80
C ILE A 32 -3.42 15.05 -5.25
N LEU A 33 -2.61 14.26 -5.96
CA LEU A 33 -2.22 12.90 -5.56
C LEU A 33 -1.40 12.85 -4.26
N ARG A 34 -0.79 13.96 -3.84
CA ARG A 34 -0.02 14.03 -2.57
C ARG A 34 -0.89 13.79 -1.34
N ASN A 35 -2.18 14.06 -1.45
CA ASN A 35 -3.12 14.01 -0.32
C ASN A 35 -3.96 12.72 -0.32
N TYR A 36 -3.70 11.80 -1.24
CA TYR A 36 -4.47 10.57 -1.36
C TYR A 36 -3.98 9.54 -0.35
N GLY A 37 -4.93 8.80 0.23
CA GLY A 37 -4.61 7.58 0.97
C GLY A 37 -4.05 6.51 0.02
N LEU A 38 -3.34 5.53 0.56
CA LEU A 38 -2.65 4.50 -0.24
C LEU A 38 -3.57 3.77 -1.22
N LEU A 39 -4.79 3.46 -0.80
CA LEU A 39 -5.76 2.79 -1.66
C LEU A 39 -6.22 3.68 -2.82
N ASP A 40 -6.68 4.90 -2.50
CA ASP A 40 -7.15 5.84 -3.52
C ASP A 40 -6.01 6.16 -4.50
N LEU A 41 -4.78 6.24 -3.97
CA LEU A 41 -3.58 6.42 -4.77
C LEU A 41 -3.36 5.23 -5.71
N ALA A 42 -3.51 4.00 -5.23
CA ALA A 42 -3.39 2.81 -6.06
C ALA A 42 -4.44 2.76 -7.17
N GLU A 43 -5.68 3.14 -6.88
CA GLU A 43 -6.75 3.23 -7.89
C GLU A 43 -6.40 4.28 -8.95
N LYS A 44 -6.01 5.49 -8.55
CA LYS A 44 -5.70 6.56 -9.50
C LYS A 44 -4.42 6.32 -10.31
N VAL A 45 -3.43 5.68 -9.72
CA VAL A 45 -2.12 5.48 -10.37
C VAL A 45 -2.15 4.26 -11.26
N CYS A 46 -2.76 3.16 -10.82
CA CYS A 46 -2.62 1.85 -11.46
C CYS A 46 -3.87 1.36 -12.22
N LEU A 47 -5.07 1.85 -11.87
CA LEU A 47 -6.34 1.37 -12.46
C LEU A 47 -6.96 2.35 -13.46
N ALA A 48 -6.24 3.40 -13.83
CA ALA A 48 -6.71 4.44 -14.75
C ALA A 48 -6.99 3.97 -16.20
N SER A 49 -6.89 2.67 -16.51
CA SER A 49 -7.03 2.13 -17.87
C SER A 49 -8.09 1.04 -18.07
N SER A 50 -8.76 0.53 -17.03
CA SER A 50 -9.81 -0.50 -17.17
C SER A 50 -10.98 -0.26 -16.22
N ASP A 51 -12.17 -0.02 -16.79
CA ASP A 51 -13.42 0.22 -16.05
C ASP A 51 -13.87 -0.98 -15.18
N ASP A 52 -13.28 -2.16 -15.36
CA ASP A 52 -13.67 -3.42 -14.69
C ASP A 52 -12.77 -3.82 -13.51
N ASP A 53 -11.61 -3.20 -13.31
CA ASP A 53 -10.66 -3.59 -12.27
C ASP A 53 -10.77 -2.71 -11.03
N LYS A 54 -11.93 -2.70 -10.35
CA LYS A 54 -12.00 -2.09 -9.02
C LYS A 54 -11.25 -2.96 -8.02
N TRP A 55 -10.34 -2.35 -7.26
CA TRP A 55 -9.71 -3.04 -6.13
C TRP A 55 -10.82 -3.53 -5.17
N PRO A 56 -10.77 -4.78 -4.69
CA PRO A 56 -11.78 -5.27 -3.76
C PRO A 56 -11.88 -4.31 -2.57
N SER A 57 -13.12 -3.92 -2.24
CA SER A 57 -13.45 -2.93 -1.20
C SER A 57 -12.53 -3.07 0.01
N SER A 58 -11.78 -2.00 0.26
CA SER A 58 -10.65 -1.92 1.20
C SER A 58 -11.06 -1.80 2.66
N SER A 59 -12.30 -2.12 3.00
CA SER A 59 -12.74 -2.06 4.39
C SER A 59 -11.99 -3.14 5.15
N PHE A 60 -10.88 -2.76 5.78
CA PHE A 60 -10.27 -3.57 6.80
C PHE A 60 -11.29 -3.71 7.94
N SER A 61 -11.56 -4.94 8.35
CA SER A 61 -12.47 -5.21 9.46
C SER A 61 -11.94 -4.57 10.76
N ASP A 62 -12.81 -4.30 11.74
CA ASP A 62 -12.43 -3.70 13.03
C ASP A 62 -11.25 -4.41 13.72
N GLY A 63 -11.08 -5.72 13.52
CA GLY A 63 -9.95 -6.45 14.06
C GLY A 63 -8.59 -6.04 13.49
N ALA A 64 -8.52 -5.48 12.28
CA ALA A 64 -7.30 -4.91 11.71
C ALA A 64 -6.93 -3.54 12.32
N LEU A 65 -7.90 -2.85 12.93
CA LEU A 65 -7.72 -1.58 13.65
C LEU A 65 -7.45 -1.79 15.15
N SER A 66 -7.35 -3.04 15.59
CA SER A 66 -7.08 -3.41 16.99
C SER A 66 -5.60 -3.23 17.39
N ASP A 67 -5.26 -3.56 18.63
CA ASP A 67 -3.93 -3.35 19.22
C ASP A 67 -2.80 -4.08 18.46
N TRP A 68 -1.93 -3.30 17.81
CA TRP A 68 -0.74 -3.77 17.09
C TRP A 68 0.47 -4.00 17.99
N GLY A 69 0.40 -3.62 19.27
CA GLY A 69 1.40 -3.93 20.30
C GLY A 69 1.17 -5.26 20.99
N ALA A 70 0.14 -6.01 20.59
CA ALA A 70 -0.21 -7.30 21.20
C ALA A 70 0.88 -8.36 20.98
N THR A 71 1.06 -9.26 21.96
CA THR A 71 2.02 -10.37 21.90
C THR A 71 1.76 -11.34 20.75
N VAL A 72 0.49 -11.48 20.33
CA VAL A 72 0.08 -12.31 19.21
C VAL A 72 -0.86 -11.48 18.33
N LEU A 73 -0.49 -11.31 17.07
CA LEU A 73 -1.32 -10.63 16.09
C LEU A 73 -2.44 -11.55 15.60
N SER A 74 -3.61 -10.98 15.39
CA SER A 74 -4.72 -11.68 14.74
C SER A 74 -4.44 -11.89 13.25
N LYS A 75 -5.09 -12.93 12.71
CA LYS A 75 -5.18 -13.17 11.26
C LYS A 75 -5.51 -11.90 10.46
N GLN A 76 -6.51 -11.15 10.93
CA GLN A 76 -6.98 -9.94 10.25
C GLN A 76 -5.92 -8.82 10.24
N GLN A 77 -5.14 -8.67 11.30
CA GLN A 77 -3.99 -7.74 11.32
C GLN A 77 -2.92 -8.18 10.32
N VAL A 78 -2.53 -9.46 10.32
CA VAL A 78 -1.51 -9.97 9.38
C VAL A 78 -1.96 -9.77 7.93
N GLU A 79 -3.22 -10.09 7.60
CA GLU A 79 -3.80 -9.83 6.29
C GLU A 79 -3.75 -8.33 5.94
N ALA A 80 -4.11 -7.45 6.87
CA ALA A 80 -4.14 -6.01 6.63
C ALA A 80 -2.74 -5.42 6.37
N ALA A 81 -1.73 -5.80 7.16
CA ALA A 81 -0.35 -5.39 6.95
C ALA A 81 0.19 -5.89 5.61
N THR A 82 -0.14 -7.14 5.26
CA THR A 82 0.30 -7.77 4.00
C THR A 82 -0.31 -7.05 2.79
N ARG A 83 -1.62 -6.80 2.80
CA ARG A 83 -2.32 -6.06 1.73
C ARG A 83 -1.77 -4.64 1.58
N THR A 84 -1.55 -3.94 2.69
CA THR A 84 -0.98 -2.58 2.69
C THR A 84 0.43 -2.57 2.08
N SER A 85 1.28 -3.52 2.49
CA SER A 85 2.63 -3.65 1.94
C SER A 85 2.63 -3.97 0.44
N PHE A 86 1.73 -4.86 0.02
CA PHE A 86 1.54 -5.18 -1.39
C PHE A 86 1.10 -3.95 -2.20
N LEU A 87 0.16 -3.16 -1.70
CA LEU A 87 -0.28 -1.91 -2.36
C LEU A 87 0.87 -0.92 -2.50
N CYS A 88 1.68 -0.71 -1.46
CA CYS A 88 2.87 0.15 -1.54
C CYS A 88 3.83 -0.32 -2.65
N PHE A 89 4.13 -1.63 -2.69
CA PHE A 89 4.96 -2.21 -3.74
C PHE A 89 4.35 -2.00 -5.12
N TYR A 90 3.06 -2.31 -5.29
CA TYR A 90 2.34 -2.24 -6.56
C TYR A 90 2.36 -0.82 -7.14
N VAL A 91 2.04 0.18 -6.31
CA VAL A 91 2.07 1.60 -6.69
C VAL A 91 3.48 2.05 -7.01
N GLY A 92 4.45 1.78 -6.14
CA GLY A 92 5.84 2.16 -6.36
C GLY A 92 6.43 1.56 -7.63
N ASN A 93 6.18 0.26 -7.86
CA ASN A 93 6.62 -0.44 -9.05
C ASN A 93 6.01 0.17 -10.32
N HIS A 94 4.70 0.45 -10.33
CA HIS A 94 4.04 1.08 -11.48
C HIS A 94 4.60 2.48 -11.76
N LEU A 95 4.82 3.30 -10.73
CA LEU A 95 5.39 4.64 -10.87
C LEU A 95 6.81 4.62 -11.43
N LEU A 96 7.61 3.63 -11.02
CA LEU A 96 9.00 3.49 -11.45
C LEU A 96 9.15 2.71 -12.78
N GLY A 97 8.05 2.45 -13.48
CA GLY A 97 8.07 1.76 -14.78
C GLY A 97 8.37 0.26 -14.70
N GLY A 98 8.22 -0.34 -13.52
CA GLY A 98 8.37 -1.77 -13.32
C GLY A 98 7.24 -2.57 -13.96
N HIS A 99 7.55 -3.79 -14.37
CA HIS A 99 6.56 -4.73 -14.90
C HIS A 99 5.98 -5.57 -13.78
N LEU A 100 4.65 -5.68 -13.76
CA LEU A 100 3.95 -6.70 -12.98
C LEU A 100 3.68 -7.89 -13.90
N PRO A 101 3.72 -9.13 -13.38
CA PRO A 101 3.22 -10.26 -14.14
C PRO A 101 1.73 -10.03 -14.50
N PRO A 102 1.27 -10.50 -15.68
CA PRO A 102 -0.11 -10.30 -16.11
C PRO A 102 -1.10 -10.84 -15.08
N SER A 103 -2.04 -9.94 -14.73
CA SER A 103 -3.21 -10.03 -13.87
C SER A 103 -3.11 -10.78 -12.52
N ILE A 104 -3.38 -10.01 -11.45
CA ILE A 104 -3.87 -10.52 -10.16
C ILE A 104 -5.21 -11.28 -10.34
N SER A 105 -5.92 -11.08 -11.47
CA SER A 105 -7.17 -11.81 -11.75
C SER A 105 -6.99 -13.33 -11.92
N SER A 106 -5.78 -13.82 -12.21
CA SER A 106 -5.47 -15.25 -12.22
C SER A 106 -4.77 -15.75 -10.96
N TYR A 107 -4.42 -14.86 -10.03
CA TYR A 107 -3.95 -15.29 -8.70
C TYR A 107 -5.16 -15.72 -7.90
N ASP A 108 -5.43 -17.02 -8.02
CA ASP A 108 -6.28 -17.84 -7.20
C ASP A 108 -6.36 -17.31 -5.75
N GLN A 109 -7.58 -17.16 -5.25
CA GLN A 109 -7.90 -16.76 -3.88
C GLN A 109 -7.22 -17.66 -2.82
N SER A 110 -6.51 -18.71 -3.23
CA SER A 110 -5.72 -19.60 -2.39
C SER A 110 -4.58 -18.91 -1.63
N TYR A 111 -3.99 -17.81 -2.11
CA TYR A 111 -2.97 -17.08 -1.34
C TYR A 111 -3.55 -16.28 -0.17
N LEU A 112 -4.83 -15.88 -0.25
CA LEU A 112 -5.56 -15.22 0.84
C LEU A 112 -6.19 -16.22 1.82
N ARG A 113 -6.03 -17.54 1.61
CA ARG A 113 -6.52 -18.59 2.52
C ARG A 113 -5.52 -18.98 3.61
N TRP A 114 -4.25 -18.59 3.47
CA TRP A 114 -3.17 -18.95 4.41
C TRP A 114 -2.53 -17.77 5.16
N ALA A 115 -2.79 -16.53 4.75
CA ALA A 115 -2.78 -15.42 5.70
C ALA A 115 -4.03 -15.58 6.56
#